data_AF-A0A699SFM5-F1
#
_entry.id   AF-A0A699SFM5-F1
#
_cell.length_a   1.000
_cell.length_b   1.000
_cell.length_c   1.000
_cell.angle_alpha   90.00
_cell.angle_beta   90.00
_cell.angle_gamma   90.00
#
_symmetry.space_group_name_H-M   'P 1'
#
loop_
_entity.id
_entity.type
_entity.pdbx_description
1 polymer ?
#
loop_
_entity_poly.entity_id
_entity_poly.type
_entity_poly.pdbx_seq_one_letter_code
_entity_poly.pdbx_strand_id
1 'polypeptide(L)'
;MFMLESIPNICVADKLAGSLDASFRRPVRGGAEQEQLSDLGSLLNPVGLSLSNDRWFYSLSTSGAFNVKDTRLAIDDLILPSYFEPTRWVNLIPIKINVFMWRDRRDGLPTKHHLARKGS
;
A
#
# COMPACT_ATOMS: atom_id res chain seq x y z
N MET A 1 20.88 12.05 -0.88
CA MET A 1 21.17 11.84 -2.31
C MET A 1 21.15 10.35 -2.56
N PHE A 2 20.09 9.84 -3.20
CA PHE A 2 20.00 8.44 -3.60
C PHE A 2 20.96 8.21 -4.77
N MET A 3 21.72 7.12 -4.73
CA MET A 3 22.66 6.77 -5.78
C MET A 3 21.94 5.83 -6.74
N LEU A 4 21.88 6.21 -8.02
CA LEU A 4 21.28 5.39 -9.05
C LEU A 4 22.19 4.21 -9.37
N GLU A 5 21.57 3.12 -9.81
CA GLU A 5 22.25 1.93 -10.29
C GLU A 5 23.27 2.29 -11.39
N SER A 6 24.48 1.73 -11.32
CA SER A 6 25.55 2.05 -12.29
C SER A 6 25.33 1.36 -13.64
N ILE A 7 24.62 0.23 -13.63
CA ILE A 7 24.31 -0.56 -14.83
C ILE A 7 22.82 -0.37 -15.16
N PRO A 8 22.48 0.37 -16.24
CA PRO A 8 21.08 0.56 -16.62
C PRO A 8 20.46 -0.78 -17.03
N ASN A 9 19.23 -1.04 -16.57
CA ASN A 9 18.45 -2.24 -16.87
C ASN A 9 19.08 -3.57 -16.40
N ILE A 10 19.99 -3.56 -15.43
CA ILE A 10 20.47 -4.82 -14.83
C ILE A 10 19.32 -5.56 -14.13
N CYS A 11 19.19 -6.87 -14.39
CA CYS A 11 18.18 -7.67 -13.71
C CYS A 11 18.68 -8.14 -12.33
N VAL A 12 17.74 -8.49 -11.45
CA VAL A 12 18.07 -8.96 -10.09
C VAL A 12 18.89 -10.25 -10.13
N ALA A 13 18.66 -11.12 -11.12
CA ALA A 13 19.43 -12.36 -11.29
C ALA A 13 20.90 -12.10 -11.62
N ASP A 14 21.18 -11.19 -12.56
CA ASP A 14 22.57 -10.82 -12.91
C ASP A 14 23.28 -10.13 -11.73
N LYS A 15 22.54 -9.32 -10.96
CA LYS A 15 23.02 -8.68 -9.73
C LYS A 15 23.43 -9.69 -8.66
N LEU A 16 22.61 -10.74 -8.47
CA LEU A 16 22.85 -11.78 -7.48
C LEU A 16 23.92 -12.79 -7.91
N ALA A 17 24.09 -13.01 -9.22
CA ALA A 17 25.17 -13.83 -9.76
C ALA A 17 26.55 -13.17 -9.54
N GLY A 18 26.58 -11.84 -9.51
CA GLY A 18 27.75 -11.07 -9.13
C GLY A 18 27.92 -10.94 -7.61
N SER A 19 28.99 -10.24 -7.21
CA SER A 19 29.25 -9.95 -5.81
C SER A 19 28.32 -8.83 -5.33
N LEU A 20 27.44 -9.11 -4.36
CA LEU A 20 26.46 -8.14 -3.85
C LEU A 20 27.13 -6.91 -3.21
N ASP A 21 28.28 -7.10 -2.58
CA ASP A 21 29.09 -6.04 -1.98
C ASP A 21 29.57 -4.99 -3.00
N ALA A 22 29.74 -5.38 -4.26
CA ALA A 22 30.04 -4.43 -5.34
C ALA A 22 28.90 -3.43 -5.61
N SER A 23 27.68 -3.75 -5.18
CA SER A 23 26.52 -2.85 -5.26
C SER A 23 26.42 -1.92 -4.06
N PHE A 24 27.16 -2.17 -2.98
CA PHE A 24 27.10 -1.34 -1.80
C PHE A 24 27.89 -0.04 -1.98
N ARG A 25 27.38 1.03 -1.37
CA ARG A 25 28.05 2.33 -1.38
C ARG A 25 29.41 2.30 -0.65
N ARG A 26 29.61 1.34 0.24
CA ARG A 26 30.85 1.17 1.02
C ARG A 26 31.22 -0.31 1.03
N PRO A 27 32.53 -0.65 0.94
CA PRO A 27 32.97 -2.03 1.08
C PRO A 27 32.70 -2.52 2.51
N VAL A 28 32.40 -3.80 2.63
CA VAL A 28 32.25 -4.48 3.92
C VAL A 28 33.58 -4.46 4.65
N ARG A 29 33.59 -4.00 5.90
CA ARG A 29 34.84 -3.70 6.64
C ARG A 29 35.32 -4.86 7.52
N GLY A 30 34.65 -6.01 7.45
CA GLY A 30 34.93 -7.16 8.30
C GLY A 30 34.06 -7.21 9.55
N GLY A 31 34.41 -8.09 10.49
CA GLY A 31 33.67 -8.29 11.74
C GLY A 31 32.21 -8.66 11.50
N ALA A 32 31.30 -8.04 12.25
CA ALA A 32 29.87 -8.31 12.18
C ALA A 32 29.26 -8.07 10.77
N GLU A 33 29.76 -7.10 10.01
CA GLU A 33 29.26 -6.84 8.65
C GLU A 33 29.56 -8.01 7.70
N GLN A 34 30.71 -8.66 7.87
CA GLN A 34 31.12 -9.80 7.04
C GLN A 34 30.32 -11.06 7.38
N GLU A 35 30.04 -11.26 8.67
CA GLU A 35 29.17 -12.34 9.15
C GLU A 35 27.75 -12.17 8.58
N GLN A 36 27.17 -10.97 8.67
CA GLN A 36 25.85 -10.65 8.11
C GLN A 36 25.80 -10.84 6.58
N LEU A 37 26.87 -10.46 5.86
CA LEU A 37 26.93 -10.69 4.41
C LEU A 37 26.99 -12.18 4.08
N SER A 38 27.73 -12.97 4.87
CA SER A 38 27.79 -14.44 4.72
C SER A 38 26.42 -15.07 4.98
N ASP A 39 25.74 -14.65 6.05
CA ASP A 39 24.39 -15.12 6.39
C ASP A 39 23.39 -14.76 5.29
N LEU A 40 23.45 -13.53 4.77
CA LEU A 40 22.62 -13.10 3.65
C LEU A 40 22.87 -13.97 2.40
N GLY A 41 24.14 -14.26 2.08
CA GLY A 41 24.49 -15.18 0.99
C GLY A 41 23.88 -16.57 1.20
N SER A 42 23.93 -17.10 2.43
CA SER A 42 23.34 -18.40 2.76
C SER A 42 21.81 -18.42 2.57
N LEU A 43 21.13 -17.32 2.89
CA LEU A 43 19.68 -17.16 2.71
C LEU A 43 19.27 -17.00 1.24
N LEU A 44 20.16 -16.45 0.42
CA LEU A 44 19.92 -16.21 -1.00
C LEU A 44 20.27 -17.43 -1.88
N ASN A 45 21.17 -18.31 -1.43
CA ASN A 45 21.53 -19.55 -2.15
C ASN A 45 20.32 -20.39 -2.65
N PRO A 46 19.25 -20.62 -1.87
CA PRO A 46 18.09 -21.37 -2.35
C PRO A 46 17.15 -20.57 -3.28
N VAL A 47 17.38 -19.27 -3.48
CA VAL A 47 16.49 -18.41 -4.29
C VAL A 47 16.73 -18.68 -5.78
N GLY A 48 15.79 -19.41 -6.40
CA GLY A 48 15.74 -19.57 -7.84
C GLY A 48 15.01 -18.41 -8.51
N LEU A 49 15.71 -17.63 -9.33
CA LEU A 49 15.11 -16.57 -10.14
C LEU A 49 14.80 -17.07 -11.55
N SER A 50 13.63 -16.68 -12.07
CA SER A 50 13.25 -16.97 -13.45
C SER A 50 13.62 -15.81 -14.37
N LEU A 51 13.98 -16.11 -15.62
CA LEU A 51 14.12 -15.10 -16.69
C LEU A 51 12.75 -14.57 -17.20
N SER A 52 11.64 -14.96 -16.57
CA SER A 52 10.33 -14.46 -16.96
C SER A 52 10.13 -13.03 -16.45
N ASN A 53 9.32 -12.24 -17.16
CA ASN A 53 8.98 -10.89 -16.72
C ASN A 53 8.41 -10.90 -15.30
N ASP A 54 8.77 -9.89 -14.52
CA ASP A 54 8.21 -9.66 -13.21
C ASP A 54 6.68 -9.57 -13.30
N ARG A 55 6.01 -10.34 -12.44
CA ARG A 55 4.56 -10.34 -12.32
C ARG A 55 4.20 -10.01 -10.88
N TRP A 56 3.29 -9.07 -10.72
CA TRP A 56 2.64 -8.80 -9.46
C TRP A 56 1.21 -9.32 -9.54
N PHE A 57 0.72 -9.86 -8.43
CA PHE A 57 -0.64 -10.36 -8.31
C PHE A 57 -1.41 -9.48 -7.34
N TYR A 58 -2.53 -8.94 -7.79
CA TYR A 58 -3.40 -8.12 -6.97
C TYR A 58 -4.42 -9.02 -6.25
N SER A 59 -4.15 -9.29 -4.96
CA SER A 59 -4.92 -10.25 -4.15
C SER A 59 -6.39 -9.87 -3.91
N LEU A 60 -6.74 -8.60 -4.11
CA LEU A 60 -8.10 -8.10 -3.90
C LEU A 60 -9.00 -8.31 -5.13
N SER A 61 -8.47 -8.75 -6.27
CA SER A 61 -9.27 -9.08 -7.45
C SER A 61 -9.21 -10.56 -7.78
N THR A 62 -10.35 -11.15 -8.16
CA THR A 62 -10.42 -12.53 -8.66
C THR A 62 -9.61 -12.73 -9.93
N SER A 63 -9.40 -11.67 -10.71
CA SER A 63 -8.59 -11.71 -11.93
C SER A 63 -7.08 -11.67 -11.67
N GLY A 64 -6.66 -11.32 -10.45
CA GLY A 64 -5.26 -11.02 -10.13
C GLY A 64 -4.74 -9.71 -10.71
N ALA A 65 -5.52 -9.02 -11.54
CA ALA A 65 -5.20 -7.72 -12.08
C ALA A 65 -5.76 -6.62 -11.19
N PHE A 66 -5.10 -5.46 -11.19
CA PHE A 66 -5.60 -4.30 -10.47
C PHE A 66 -6.86 -3.75 -11.10
N ASN A 67 -7.83 -3.48 -10.23
CA ASN A 67 -9.09 -2.87 -10.59
C ASN A 67 -9.47 -1.86 -9.51
N VAL A 68 -9.71 -0.62 -9.93
CA VAL A 68 -10.14 0.48 -9.05
C VAL A 68 -11.43 0.12 -8.29
N LYS A 69 -12.35 -0.63 -8.91
CA LYS A 69 -13.59 -1.08 -8.26
C LYS A 69 -13.30 -1.96 -7.04
N ASP A 70 -12.45 -2.97 -7.22
CA ASP A 70 -12.14 -3.95 -6.18
C ASP A 70 -11.32 -3.30 -5.05
N THR A 71 -10.37 -2.42 -5.39
CA THR A 71 -9.65 -1.59 -4.40
C THR A 71 -10.61 -0.72 -3.60
N ARG A 72 -11.52 -0.02 -4.28
CA ARG A 72 -12.48 0.86 -3.63
C ARG A 72 -13.37 0.07 -2.68
N LEU A 73 -13.91 -1.07 -3.10
CA LEU A 73 -14.75 -1.91 -2.26
C LEU A 73 -13.99 -2.38 -1.01
N ALA A 74 -12.74 -2.84 -1.15
CA ALA A 74 -11.92 -3.24 -0.01
C ALA A 74 -11.65 -2.09 0.98
N ILE A 75 -11.41 -0.87 0.46
CA ILE A 75 -11.26 0.33 1.28
C ILE A 75 -12.58 0.70 1.95
N ASP A 76 -13.68 0.70 1.20
CA ASP A 76 -15.01 1.02 1.69
C ASP A 76 -15.42 0.03 2.79
N ASP A 77 -15.19 -1.28 2.63
CA ASP A 77 -15.47 -2.31 3.65
C ASP A 77 -14.61 -2.15 4.92
N LEU A 78 -13.38 -1.63 4.78
CA LEU A 78 -12.47 -1.41 5.91
C LEU A 78 -12.80 -0.12 6.69
N ILE A 79 -13.18 0.94 5.97
CA ILE A 79 -13.28 2.29 6.52
C ILE A 79 -14.73 2.67 6.83
N LEU A 80 -15.69 2.26 6.00
CA LEU A 80 -17.08 2.63 6.18
C LEU A 80 -17.71 1.72 7.23
N PRO A 81 -18.36 2.28 8.26
CA PRO A 81 -19.20 1.50 9.13
C PRO A 81 -20.27 0.78 8.31
N SER A 82 -20.56 -0.48 8.63
CA SER A 82 -21.62 -1.25 7.96
C SER A 82 -22.99 -0.68 8.34
N TYR A 83 -23.40 0.39 7.66
CA TYR A 83 -24.74 0.94 7.84
C TYR A 83 -25.73 0.06 7.09
N PHE A 84 -26.61 -0.61 7.84
CA PHE A 84 -27.66 -1.48 7.30
C PHE A 84 -28.64 -0.76 6.36
N GLU A 85 -28.74 0.57 6.45
CA GLU A 85 -29.66 1.34 5.62
C GLU A 85 -28.97 2.01 4.41
N PRO A 86 -29.43 1.73 3.18
CA PRO A 86 -28.99 2.48 2.01
C PRO A 86 -29.38 3.95 2.14
N THR A 87 -28.52 4.85 1.63
CA THR A 87 -28.85 6.27 1.55
C THR A 87 -30.04 6.48 0.60
N ARG A 88 -31.17 6.94 1.13
CA ARG A 88 -32.37 7.27 0.35
C ARG A 88 -32.36 8.74 -0.05
N TRP A 89 -32.27 9.02 -1.35
CA TRP A 89 -32.46 10.37 -1.90
C TRP A 89 -33.92 10.55 -2.32
N VAL A 90 -34.60 11.51 -1.70
CA VAL A 90 -36.01 11.80 -2.01
C VAL A 90 -36.06 13.01 -2.93
N ASN A 91 -36.53 12.81 -4.18
CA ASN A 91 -36.60 13.87 -5.20
C ASN A 91 -37.67 14.94 -4.89
N LEU A 92 -38.60 14.65 -3.99
CA LEU A 92 -39.71 15.53 -3.59
C LEU A 92 -39.33 16.55 -2.51
N ILE A 93 -38.12 16.46 -1.93
CA ILE A 93 -37.66 17.39 -0.90
C ILE A 93 -36.42 18.15 -1.38
N PRO A 94 -36.21 19.38 -0.89
CA PRO A 94 -35.02 20.16 -1.19
C PRO A 94 -33.73 19.40 -0.87
N ILE A 95 -32.71 19.55 -1.72
CA ILE A 95 -31.40 18.88 -1.58
C ILE A 95 -30.76 19.09 -0.19
N LYS A 96 -30.97 20.26 0.42
CA LYS A 96 -30.46 20.58 1.75
C LYS A 96 -31.02 19.64 2.83
N ILE A 97 -32.29 19.24 2.71
CA ILE A 97 -32.94 18.33 3.66
C ILE A 97 -32.37 16.91 3.49
N ASN A 98 -32.19 16.45 2.24
CA ASN A 98 -31.53 15.17 1.98
C ASN A 98 -30.11 15.13 2.57
N VAL A 99 -29.30 16.19 2.37
CA VAL A 99 -27.95 16.29 2.93
C VAL A 99 -27.97 16.32 4.46
N PHE A 100 -28.94 17.02 5.08
CA PHE A 100 -29.10 17.03 6.53
C PHE A 100 -29.40 15.63 7.08
N MET A 101 -30.39 14.94 6.52
CA MET A 101 -30.75 13.56 6.93
C MET A 101 -29.60 12.58 6.70
N TRP A 102 -28.84 12.73 5.62
CA TRP A 102 -27.64 11.92 5.38
C TRP A 102 -26.55 12.15 6.43
N ARG A 103 -26.34 13.40 6.89
CA ARG A 103 -25.39 13.72 7.96
C ARG A 103 -25.86 13.20 9.32
N ASP A 104 -27.15 13.35 9.61
CA ASP A 104 -27.79 12.85 10.84
C ASP A 104 -27.60 11.35 10.99
N ARG A 105 -27.92 10.58 9.93
CA ARG A 105 -27.77 9.11 9.92
C ARG A 105 -26.32 8.61 9.97
N ARG A 106 -25.33 9.48 9.73
CA ARG A 106 -23.90 9.15 9.75
C ARG A 106 -23.17 9.66 10.99
N ASP A 107 -23.91 10.08 12.03
CA ASP A 107 -23.35 10.77 13.22
C ASP A 107 -22.45 11.98 12.86
N GLY A 108 -22.69 12.58 11.69
CA GLY A 108 -21.91 13.67 11.12
C GLY A 108 -22.45 15.05 11.50
N LEU A 109 -23.46 15.13 12.36
CA LEU A 109 -23.93 16.40 12.89
C LEU A 109 -22.92 16.93 13.91
N PRO A 110 -22.52 18.21 13.79
CA PRO A 110 -21.70 18.83 14.81
C PRO A 110 -22.50 18.88 16.12
N THR A 111 -22.18 17.99 17.06
CA THR A 111 -22.69 18.07 18.42
C THR A 111 -22.10 19.30 19.11
N LYS A 112 -22.80 19.82 20.13
CA LYS A 112 -22.32 20.92 20.97
C LYS A 112 -20.86 20.70 21.42
N HIS A 113 -20.49 19.45 21.69
CA HIS A 113 -19.14 19.06 22.09
C HIS A 113 -18.11 19.16 20.95
N HIS A 114 -18.47 18.79 19.71
CA HIS A 114 -17.59 18.92 18.54
C HIS A 114 -17.33 20.39 18.15
N LEU A 115 -18.31 21.28 18.33
CA LEU A 115 -18.16 22.71 18.07
C LEU A 115 -17.25 23.39 19.10
N ALA A 116 -17.40 23.03 20.39
CA ALA A 116 -16.57 23.59 21.47
C ALA A 116 -15.08 23.25 21.29
N ARG A 117 -14.75 22.03 20.85
CA ARG A 117 -13.36 21.57 20.65
C ARG A 117 -12.64 22.23 19.46
N LYS A 118 -13.38 22.78 18.49
CA LYS A 118 -12.80 23.39 17.28
C LYS A 118 -12.63 24.91 17.39
N GLY A 119 -13.19 25.52 18.43
CA GLY A 119 -13.19 26.96 18.69
C GLY A 119 -12.20 27.42 19.75
N SER A 120 -11.22 26.59 20.14
CA SER A 120 -10.12 26.94 21.04
C SER A 120 -8.80 27.08 20.30
#